data_AF-A0AA43S0Q4-F1
#
_entry.id   AF-A0AA43S0Q4-F1
#
_cell.length_a   1.000
_cell.length_b   1.000
_cell.length_c   1.000
_cell.angle_alpha   90.00
_cell.angle_beta   90.00
_cell.angle_gamma   90.00
#
_symmetry.space_group_name_H-M   'P 1'
#
loop_
_entity.id
_entity.type
_entity.pdbx_description
1 polymer ?
#
loop_
_entity_poly.entity_id
_entity_poly.type
_entity_poly.pdbx_seq_one_letter_code
_entity_poly.pdbx_strand_id
1 'polypeptide(L)'
;MIKTYANWEGDLEDYLRIGDVVDEEMADHFLNVLPPACWTAKIIQIGEPNSHVGGKATYATLEKTSQGWVYRGNCHRGETEGRS
;
A
#
# COMPACT_ATOMS: atom_id res chain seq x y z
N MET A 1 13.99 4.01 -8.62
CA MET A 1 13.13 4.67 -9.62
C MET A 1 11.74 4.73 -9.03
N ILE A 2 11.00 5.83 -9.22
CA ILE A 2 9.64 5.95 -8.69
C ILE A 2 8.71 5.06 -9.52
N LYS A 3 7.84 4.29 -8.85
CA LYS A 3 6.75 3.53 -9.46
C LYS A 3 5.56 4.45 -9.67
N THR A 4 5.15 4.62 -10.92
CA THR A 4 4.05 5.52 -11.26
C THR A 4 2.75 4.76 -11.45
N TYR A 5 1.62 5.41 -11.15
CA TYR A 5 0.30 4.86 -11.49
C TYR A 5 0.17 4.60 -12.99
N ALA A 6 0.63 5.53 -13.82
CA ALA A 6 0.54 5.43 -15.28
C ALA A 6 1.30 4.24 -15.90
N ASN A 7 2.31 3.68 -15.21
CA ASN A 7 3.08 2.52 -15.67
C ASN A 7 2.61 1.21 -15.05
N TRP A 8 1.60 1.25 -14.18
CA TRP A 8 1.05 0.04 -13.59
C TRP A 8 0.14 -0.67 -14.59
N GLU A 9 0.44 -1.94 -14.82
CA GLU A 9 -0.41 -2.87 -15.57
C GLU A 9 -0.55 -4.18 -14.77
N GLY A 10 -1.74 -4.78 -14.81
CA GLY A 10 -1.99 -6.07 -14.15
C GLY A 10 -2.11 -5.97 -12.63
N ASP A 11 -1.61 -6.99 -11.93
CA ASP A 11 -1.76 -7.12 -10.48
C ASP A 11 -0.82 -6.19 -9.72
N LEU A 12 -1.29 -5.62 -8.61
CA LEU A 12 -0.52 -4.69 -7.79
C LEU A 12 0.75 -5.35 -7.22
N GLU A 13 0.67 -6.63 -6.84
CA GLU A 13 1.78 -7.39 -6.24
C GLU A 13 2.89 -7.72 -7.26
N ASP A 14 2.56 -7.80 -8.55
CA ASP A 14 3.56 -7.95 -9.61
C ASP A 14 4.30 -6.64 -9.89
N TYR A 15 3.60 -5.52 -9.72
CA TYR A 15 4.12 -4.20 -10.02
C TYR A 15 4.90 -3.57 -8.87
N LEU A 16 4.42 -3.68 -7.63
CA LEU A 16 5.01 -3.05 -6.45
C LEU A 16 5.75 -4.07 -5.58
N ARG A 17 6.98 -3.75 -5.21
CA ARG A 17 7.79 -4.50 -4.25
C ARG A 17 8.03 -3.69 -2.99
N ILE A 18 8.20 -4.39 -1.86
CA ILE A 18 8.50 -3.73 -0.58
C ILE A 18 9.72 -2.82 -0.75
N GLY A 19 9.56 -1.55 -0.37
CA GLY A 19 10.57 -0.51 -0.52
C GLY A 19 10.44 0.37 -1.76
N ASP A 20 9.54 0.04 -2.70
CA ASP A 20 9.27 0.90 -3.85
C ASP A 20 8.63 2.21 -3.41
N VAL A 21 9.17 3.32 -3.90
CA VAL A 21 8.56 4.65 -3.76
C VAL A 21 7.54 4.82 -4.88
N VAL A 22 6.33 5.24 -4.54
CA VAL A 22 5.26 5.49 -5.51
C VAL A 22 5.04 6.98 -5.73
N ASP A 23 4.47 7.36 -6.87
CA ASP A 23 4.00 8.72 -7.11
C ASP A 23 2.71 9.03 -6.32
N GLU A 24 2.35 10.31 -6.25
CA GLU A 24 1.16 10.74 -5.52
C GLU A 24 -0.13 10.22 -6.20
N GLU A 25 -0.15 10.02 -7.52
CA GLU A 25 -1.30 9.45 -8.22
C GLU A 25 -1.57 7.99 -7.79
N MET A 26 -0.52 7.19 -7.59
CA MET A 26 -0.65 5.85 -7.03
C MET A 26 -1.11 5.89 -5.57
N ALA A 27 -0.64 6.84 -4.77
CA ALA A 27 -1.11 7.02 -3.41
C ALA A 27 -2.60 7.42 -3.35
N ASP A 28 -3.03 8.30 -4.26
CA ASP A 28 -4.43 8.68 -4.44
C ASP A 28 -5.28 7.50 -4.88
N HIS A 29 -4.76 6.61 -5.73
CA HIS A 29 -5.45 5.37 -6.10
C HIS A 29 -5.75 4.52 -4.85
N PHE A 30 -4.79 4.35 -3.94
CA PHE A 30 -4.99 3.60 -2.69
C PHE A 30 -6.10 4.19 -1.79
N LEU A 31 -6.37 5.50 -1.90
CA LEU A 31 -7.42 6.19 -1.14
C LEU A 31 -8.80 6.12 -1.81
N ASN A 32 -8.84 6.03 -3.14
CA ASN A 32 -10.06 6.28 -3.92
C ASN A 32 -10.76 5.02 -4.46
N VAL A 33 -10.09 3.86 -4.51
CA VAL A 33 -10.73 2.61 -4.97
C VAL A 33 -11.84 2.16 -4.03
N LEU A 34 -11.58 2.20 -2.73
CA LEU A 34 -12.50 1.89 -1.64
C LEU A 34 -12.13 2.75 -0.43
N PRO A 35 -13.07 2.99 0.52
CA PRO A 35 -12.72 3.62 1.79
C PRO A 35 -11.49 2.92 2.40
N PRO A 36 -10.40 3.64 2.68
CA PRO A 36 -9.16 3.02 3.10
C PRO A 36 -9.35 2.30 4.43
N ALA A 37 -8.77 1.11 4.57
CA ALA A 37 -8.83 0.35 5.82
C ALA A 37 -8.16 1.14 6.97
N CYS A 38 -7.10 1.88 6.65
CA CYS A 38 -6.44 2.83 7.53
C CYS A 38 -5.93 4.02 6.71
N TRP A 39 -6.18 5.22 7.22
CA TRP A 39 -5.63 6.43 6.64
C TRP A 39 -5.22 7.39 7.76
N THR A 40 -3.95 7.73 7.79
CA THR A 40 -3.35 8.69 8.71
C THR A 40 -2.34 9.55 7.95
N ALA A 41 -1.74 10.53 8.63
CA ALA A 41 -0.63 11.31 8.05
C ALA A 41 0.61 10.46 7.68
N LYS A 42 0.70 9.20 8.17
CA LYS A 42 1.86 8.32 7.95
C LYS A 42 1.55 7.03 7.20
N ILE A 43 0.28 6.63 7.10
CA ILE A 43 -0.10 5.30 6.61
C ILE A 43 -1.32 5.44 5.70
N ILE A 44 -1.27 4.77 4.55
CA ILE A 44 -2.43 4.49 3.71
C ILE A 44 -2.53 2.97 3.56
N GLN A 45 -3.70 2.41 3.83
CA GLN A 45 -4.00 1.00 3.57
C GLN A 45 -5.25 0.89 2.72
N ILE A 46 -5.16 0.14 1.62
CA ILE A 46 -6.30 -0.07 0.71
C ILE A 46 -7.47 -0.69 1.47
N GLY A 47 -8.70 -0.40 1.05
CA GLY A 47 -9.91 -0.86 1.73
C GLY A 47 -10.10 -2.38 1.71
N GLU A 48 -9.70 -3.04 0.62
CA GLU A 48 -9.86 -4.48 0.45
C GLU A 48 -8.74 -5.27 1.16
N PRO A 49 -9.07 -6.28 1.99
CA PRO A 49 -8.06 -7.15 2.57
C PRO A 49 -7.43 -8.05 1.51
N ASN A 50 -6.10 -8.16 1.52
CA ASN A 50 -5.36 -9.04 0.64
C ASN A 50 -5.44 -10.51 1.09
N SER A 51 -5.26 -10.75 2.40
CA SER A 51 -5.22 -12.09 2.99
C SER A 51 -5.50 -12.02 4.50
N HIS A 52 -5.40 -13.16 5.18
CA HIS A 52 -5.47 -13.29 6.63
C HIS A 52 -4.26 -14.05 7.17
N VAL A 53 -3.43 -13.37 7.97
CA VAL A 53 -2.28 -13.97 8.66
C VAL A 53 -2.59 -14.04 10.14
N GLY A 54 -2.55 -15.24 10.73
CA GLY A 54 -2.88 -15.42 12.16
C GLY A 54 -4.31 -15.00 12.52
N GLY A 55 -5.26 -15.13 11.59
CA GLY A 55 -6.67 -14.75 11.79
C GLY A 55 -6.96 -13.25 11.69
N LYS A 56 -5.96 -12.43 11.32
CA LYS A 56 -6.12 -10.99 11.12
C LYS A 56 -5.93 -10.64 9.65
N ALA A 57 -6.81 -9.79 9.13
CA ALA A 57 -6.68 -9.28 7.77
C ALA A 57 -5.37 -8.51 7.58
N THR A 58 -4.82 -8.58 6.36
CA THR A 58 -3.68 -7.80 5.89
C THR A 58 -4.07 -6.94 4.71
N TYR A 59 -3.47 -5.77 4.56
CA TYR A 59 -3.84 -4.77 3.56
C TYR A 59 -2.59 -4.24 2.86
N ALA A 60 -2.67 -4.01 1.55
CA ALA A 60 -1.63 -3.32 0.81
C ALA A 60 -1.38 -1.94 1.45
N THR A 61 -0.13 -1.67 1.84
CA THR A 61 0.22 -0.56 2.72
C THR A 61 1.25 0.37 2.09
N LEU A 62 0.99 1.68 2.15
CA LEU A 62 1.97 2.74 1.92
C LEU A 62 2.31 3.44 3.23
N GLU A 63 3.60 3.71 3.44
CA GLU A 63 4.11 4.51 4.56
C GLU A 63 4.68 5.84 4.05
N LYS A 64 4.35 6.96 4.72
CA LYS A 64 4.97 8.26 4.42
C LYS A 64 6.38 8.31 5.00
N THR A 65 7.36 8.49 4.14
CA THR A 65 8.79 8.64 4.49
C THR A 65 9.34 9.97 3.96
N SER A 66 10.62 10.25 4.24
CA SER A 66 11.32 11.40 3.62
C SER A 66 11.47 11.28 2.10
N GLN A 67 11.32 10.08 1.53
CA GLN A 67 11.42 9.83 0.09
C GLN A 67 10.08 9.88 -0.63
N GLY A 68 8.97 10.03 0.11
CA GLY A 68 7.61 9.93 -0.41
C GLY A 68 6.84 8.76 0.20
N TRP A 69 5.79 8.31 -0.48
CA TRP A 69 5.02 7.13 -0.10
C TRP A 69 5.76 5.85 -0.51
N VAL A 70 6.03 4.97 0.45
CA VAL A 70 6.80 3.74 0.23
C VAL A 70 5.90 2.54 0.45
N TYR A 71 5.89 1.61 -0.50
CA TYR A 71 5.14 0.37 -0.40
C TYR A 71 5.78 -0.58 0.63
N ARG A 72 4.96 -1.07 1.56
CA ARG A 72 5.36 -1.97 2.66
C ARG A 72 4.82 -3.40 2.52
N GLY A 73 4.17 -3.69 1.40
CA GLY A 73 3.51 -4.98 1.20
C GLY A 73 2.19 -5.05 1.98
N ASN A 74 1.79 -6.28 2.31
CA ASN A 74 0.56 -6.56 3.02
C ASN A 74 0.81 -6.49 4.53
N CYS A 75 0.26 -5.50 5.22
CA CYS A 75 0.45 -5.30 6.66
C CYS A 75 -0.87 -5.45 7.41
N HIS A 76 -0.82 -5.77 8.71
CA HIS A 76 -2.02 -5.66 9.54
C HIS A 76 -2.48 -4.21 9.61
N ARG A 77 -3.76 -4.03 9.94
CA ARG A 77 -4.38 -2.71 10.02
C ARG A 77 -3.60 -1.77 10.96
N GLY A 78 -3.12 -0.64 10.43
CA GLY A 78 -2.34 0.37 11.16
C GLY A 78 -0.87 0.04 11.39
N GLU A 79 -0.38 -1.09 10.88
CA GLU A 79 1.04 -1.48 10.93
C GLU A 79 1.74 -1.20 9.59
N THR A 80 3.08 -1.15 9.60
CA THR A 80 3.92 -0.92 8.41
C THR A 80 4.94 -2.03 8.17
N GLU A 81 4.80 -3.15 8.89
CA GLU A 81 5.67 -4.32 8.74
C GLU A 81 4.96 -5.40 7.92
N GLY A 82 5.55 -5.76 6.78
CA GLY A 82 4.99 -6.74 5.86
C GLY A 82 4.79 -8.11 6.51
N ARG A 83 3.62 -8.68 6.26
CA ARG A 83 3.17 -10.03 6.61
C ARG A 83 2.68 -10.64 5.29
N SER A 84 3.61 -11.04 4.42
CA SER A 84 3.30 -11.68 3.13
C SER A 84 2.33 -12.83 3.30
#